data_AF-L8FWW8-F1
#
_entry.id   AF-L8FWW8-F1
#
_cell.length_a   1.000
_cell.length_b   1.000
_cell.length_c   1.000
_cell.angle_alpha   90.00
_cell.angle_beta   90.00
_cell.angle_gamma   90.00
#
_symmetry.space_group_name_H-M   'P 1'
#
loop_
_entity.id
_entity.type
_entity.pdbx_description
1 polymer ?
#
loop_
_entity_poly.entity_id
_entity_poly.type
_entity_poly.pdbx_seq_one_letter_code
_entity_poly.pdbx_strand_id
1 'polypeptide(L)' 'MFQGSDNVADEQHFKIVSDAGGTLNGSTNRDRTNYYETVPSNQLEKMLWLEADRMGYLLDAVTQKKFENQRSTKT' A
#
# COMPACT_ATOMS: atom_id res chain seq x y z
N MET A 1 -0.54 6.39 0.97
CA MET A 1 -0.61 4.98 1.45
C MET A 1 -0.38 3.95 0.35
N PHE A 2 -0.89 4.12 -0.88
CA PHE A 2 -0.65 3.15 -1.98
C PHE A 2 0.28 3.67 -3.10
N GLN A 3 0.86 4.86 -2.93
CA GLN A 3 1.75 5.48 -3.92
C GLN A 3 3.22 5.21 -3.58
N GLY A 4 3.56 3.94 -3.33
CA GLY A 4 4.93 3.49 -3.10
C GLY A 4 5.52 3.79 -1.72
N SER A 5 6.73 3.27 -1.54
CA SER A 5 7.67 3.44 -0.43
C SER A 5 9.08 3.60 -1.01
N ASP A 6 10.11 3.82 -0.18
CA ASP A 6 11.48 4.04 -0.68
C ASP A 6 12.01 2.90 -1.57
N ASN A 7 11.61 1.66 -1.30
CA ASN A 7 12.08 0.49 -2.06
C ASN A 7 11.04 -0.05 -3.07
N VAL A 8 9.81 0.46 -3.05
CA VAL A 8 8.72 0.02 -3.92
C VAL A 8 8.14 1.22 -4.65
N ALA A 9 8.38 1.29 -5.96
CA ALA A 9 7.91 2.41 -6.77
C ALA A 9 6.38 2.54 -6.76
N ASP A 10 5.88 3.72 -7.14
CA ASP A 10 4.45 4.02 -7.18
C ASP A 10 3.66 2.93 -7.93
N GLU A 11 2.51 2.54 -7.37
CA GLU A 11 1.61 1.50 -7.91
C GLU A 11 2.19 0.06 -7.95
N GLN A 12 3.47 -0.14 -7.62
CA GLN A 12 4.08 -1.48 -7.62
C GLN A 12 3.55 -2.37 -6.49
N HIS A 13 3.18 -1.80 -5.33
CA HIS A 13 2.63 -2.59 -4.22
C HIS A 13 1.37 -3.36 -4.66
N PHE A 14 0.45 -2.66 -5.33
CA PHE A 14 -0.78 -3.28 -5.87
C PHE A 14 -0.46 -4.36 -6.90
N LYS A 15 0.52 -4.08 -7.78
CA LYS A 15 0.97 -5.03 -8.80
C LYS A 15 1.59 -6.28 -8.21
N ILE A 16 2.47 -6.15 -7.23
CA ILE A 16 3.16 -7.28 -6.59
C ILE A 16 2.17 -8.18 -5.86
N VAL A 17 1.20 -7.61 -5.15
CA VAL A 17 0.13 -8.39 -4.50
C VAL A 17 -0.72 -9.12 -5.55
N SER A 18 -1.11 -8.43 -6.62
CA SER A 18 -1.93 -9.02 -7.70
C SER A 18 -1.18 -10.14 -8.46
N ASP A 19 0.09 -9.93 -8.79
CA ASP A 19 0.96 -10.89 -9.47
C ASP A 19 1.24 -12.12 -8.58
N ALA A 20 1.23 -11.94 -7.26
CA ALA A 20 1.31 -13.02 -6.28
C ALA A 20 -0.01 -13.81 -6.11
N GLY A 21 -1.06 -13.47 -6.87
CA GLY A 21 -2.38 -14.09 -6.80
C GLY A 21 -3.21 -13.62 -5.60
N GLY A 22 -2.87 -12.47 -5.04
CA GLY A 22 -3.55 -11.87 -3.89
C GLY A 22 -4.55 -10.78 -4.26
N THR A 23 -5.36 -10.42 -3.27
CA THR A 23 -6.26 -9.27 -3.34
C THR A 23 -6.05 -8.39 -2.12
N LEU A 24 -6.00 -7.07 -2.30
CA LEU A 24 -5.92 -6.11 -1.22
C LEU A 24 -7.12 -5.18 -1.19
N ASN A 25 -7.50 -4.72 0.00
CA ASN A 25 -8.52 -3.70 0.18
C ASN A 25 -8.31 -2.93 1.49
N GLY A 26 -9.06 -1.84 1.66
CA GLY A 26 -9.06 -1.07 2.89
C GLY A 26 -10.39 -0.41 3.16
N SER A 27 -10.69 -0.18 4.43
CA SER A 27 -11.90 0.51 4.88
C SER A 27 -11.54 1.54 5.94
N THR A 28 -12.06 2.75 5.79
CA THR A 28 -11.91 3.81 6.78
C THR A 28 -13.23 4.07 7.48
N ASN A 29 -13.22 4.05 8.80
CA ASN A 29 -14.27 4.63 9.62
C ASN A 29 -13.69 5.79 10.46
N ARG A 30 -14.52 6.36 11.34
CA ARG A 30 -14.13 7.55 12.11
C ARG A 30 -12.96 7.32 13.08
N ASP A 31 -12.83 6.10 13.59
CA ASP A 31 -11.90 5.77 14.67
C ASP A 31 -10.73 4.90 14.19
N ARG A 32 -10.82 4.34 12.97
CA ARG A 32 -9.84 3.40 12.44
C ARG A 32 -9.83 3.40 10.92
N THR A 33 -8.63 3.34 10.37
CA THR A 33 -8.41 2.86 9.01
C THR A 33 -7.86 1.45 9.07
N ASN A 34 -8.49 0.51 8.36
CA ASN A 34 -8.03 -0.86 8.24
C ASN A 34 -7.57 -1.13 6.81
N TYR A 35 -6.40 -1.73 6.66
CA TYR A 35 -5.87 -2.24 5.40
C TYR A 35 -5.66 -3.74 5.56
N TYR A 36 -6.10 -4.53 4.60
CA TYR A 36 -5.97 -5.98 4.65
C TYR A 36 -5.69 -6.57 3.27
N GLU A 37 -4.91 -7.66 3.28
CA GLU A 37 -4.49 -8.38 2.09
C GLU A 37 -4.80 -9.86 2.26
N THR A 38 -5.34 -10.48 1.22
CA THR A 38 -5.55 -11.93 1.15
C THR A 38 -4.57 -12.46 0.11
N VAL A 39 -3.66 -13.32 0.54
CA VAL A 39 -2.62 -13.89 -0.33
C VAL A 39 -2.47 -15.40 -0.09
N PRO A 40 -1.96 -16.15 -1.08
CA PRO A 40 -1.49 -17.51 -0.87
C PRO A 40 -0.45 -17.60 0.27
N SER A 41 -0.52 -18.64 1.09
CA SER A 41 0.34 -18.80 2.29
C SER A 41 1.84 -18.83 1.96
N ASN A 42 2.22 -19.29 0.78
CA ASN A 42 3.60 -19.28 0.29
C ASN A 42 4.14 -17.89 -0.06
N GLN A 43 3.30 -16.85 -0.05
CA GLN A 43 3.70 -15.46 -0.31
C GLN A 43 3.72 -14.60 0.97
N LEU A 44 3.47 -15.19 2.14
CA LEU A 44 3.36 -14.48 3.41
C LEU A 44 4.61 -13.65 3.74
N GLU A 45 5.81 -14.22 3.57
CA GLU A 45 7.07 -13.53 3.84
C GLU A 45 7.26 -12.29 2.95
N LYS A 46 6.91 -12.41 1.67
CA LYS A 46 6.97 -11.31 0.72
C LYS A 46 6.02 -10.17 1.11
N MET A 47 4.80 -10.49 1.54
CA MET A 47 3.83 -9.48 1.99
C MET A 47 4.26 -8.79 3.27
N LEU A 48 4.82 -9.54 4.24
CA LEU A 48 5.34 -8.94 5.47
C LEU A 48 6.49 -7.97 5.19
N TRP A 49 7.37 -8.31 4.24
CA TRP A 49 8.44 -7.41 3.82
C TRP A 49 7.89 -6.12 3.16
N LEU A 50 6.92 -6.25 2.25
CA LEU A 50 6.27 -5.11 1.59
C LEU A 50 5.56 -4.19 2.59
N GLU A 51 4.81 -4.76 3.53
CA GLU A 51 4.09 -4.00 4.56
C GLU A 51 5.06 -3.30 5.53
N ALA A 52 6.16 -3.97 5.90
CA ALA A 52 7.21 -3.37 6.73
C ALA A 52 7.88 -2.19 6.03
N ASP A 53 8.19 -2.32 4.73
CA ASP A 53 8.75 -1.22 3.94
C ASP A 53 7.76 -0.05 3.81
N ARG A 54 6.48 -0.37 3.54
CA ARG A 54 5.40 0.62 3.45
C ARG A 54 5.20 1.38 4.76
N MET A 55 5.32 0.72 5.92
CA MET A 55 5.17 1.37 7.23
C MET A 55 6.44 2.10 7.68
N GLY A 56 7.61 1.58 7.36
CA GLY A 56 8.91 2.14 7.74
C GLY A 56 9.28 3.41 6.97
N TYR A 57 8.95 3.48 5.68
CA TYR A 57 9.36 4.57 4.78
C TYR A 57 8.19 5.40 4.24
N LEU A 58 7.03 5.33 4.92
CA LEU A 58 5.85 6.06 4.47
C LEU A 58 6.08 7.57 4.43
N LEU A 59 6.73 8.13 5.45
CA LEU A 59 6.87 9.57 5.63
C LEU A 59 7.79 10.19 4.59
N ASP A 60 8.87 9.50 4.22
CA ASP A 60 9.82 9.95 3.19
C ASP A 60 9.20 9.87 1.78
N ALA A 61 8.27 8.95 1.58
CA ALA A 61 7.53 8.81 0.33
C ALA A 61 6.37 9.82 0.15
N VAL A 62 5.98 10.59 1.19
CA VAL A 62 4.92 11.62 1.07
C VAL A 62 5.48 12.90 0.45
N THR A 63 5.20 13.12 -0.83
CA THR A 63 5.47 14.40 -1.50
C THR A 63 4.19 15.23 -1.68
N GLN A 64 4.31 16.55 -1.78
CA GLN A 64 3.17 17.45 -2.02
C GLN A 64 2.37 17.05 -3.26
N LYS A 65 3.06 16.60 -4.33
CA LYS A 65 2.44 16.14 -5.57
C LYS A 65 1.58 14.89 -5.35
N LYS A 66 2.10 13.90 -4.61
CA LYS A 66 1.36 12.68 -4.24
C LYS A 66 0.15 12.99 -3.37
N PHE A 67 0.30 13.91 -2.42
CA PHE A 67 -0.81 14.39 -1.59
C PHE A 67 -1.94 15.01 -2.42
N GLU A 68 -1.62 15.91 -3.36
CA GLU A 68 -2.63 16.56 -4.22
C GLU A 68 -3.32 15.56 -5.18
N ASN A 69 -2.60 14.54 -5.68
CA ASN A 69 -3.20 13.45 -6.44
C ASN A 69 -4.22 12.66 -5.60
N GLN A 70 -3.88 12.30 -4.35
CA GLN A 70 -4.81 11.61 -3.46
C GLN A 70 -5.99 12.51 -3.02
N ARG A 71 -5.78 13.83 -2.92
CA ARG A 71 -6.83 14.79 -2.59
C ARG A 71 -7.85 14.96 -3.73
N SER A 72 -7.38 15.00 -4.97
CA SER A 72 -8.21 15.19 -6.17
C SER A 72 -8.99 13.94 -6.60
N THR A 73 -8.58 12.75 -6.16
CA THR A 73 -9.27 11.48 -6.45
C THR A 73 -10.66 11.39 -5.79
N LYS A 74 -11.06 12.36 -4.95
CA LYS A 74 -12.47 12.57 -4.57
C LYS A 74 -13.18 13.41 -5.62
N THR A 75 -13.67 12.80 -6.70
CA THR A 75 -14.79 13.29 -7.52
C THR A 75 -15.53 12.08 -8.06
#